data_AF-A0A930AUB6-F1
#
_entry.id   AF-A0A930AUB6-F1
#
_cell.length_a   1.000
_cell.length_b   1.000
_cell.length_c   1.000
_cell.angle_alpha   90.00
_cell.angle_beta   90.00
_cell.angle_gamma   90.00
#
_symmetry.space_group_name_H-M   'P 1'
#
loop_
_entity.id
_entity.type
_entity.pdbx_description
1 polymer ?
#
loop_
_entity_poly.entity_id
_entity_poly.type
_entity_poly.pdbx_seq_one_letter_code
_entity_poly.pdbx_strand_id
1 'polypeptide(L)'
;MANRVFKVGSREYIEKSQIGQGGNGIVWKVTCEGIEYALKQLNTEDSKKKERFINEINFCKNSQSENIVKIIESGENHGKIFYVIPLYESDLAKIIQKTINLEDAFN
;
A
#
# COMPACT_ATOMS: atom_id res chain seq x y z
N MET A 1 12.61 -4.86 -19.60
CA MET A 1 12.89 -3.95 -18.47
C MET A 1 12.92 -4.80 -17.21
N ALA A 2 13.92 -4.63 -16.34
CA ALA A 2 14.01 -5.44 -15.12
C ALA A 2 12.97 -4.96 -14.10
N ASN A 3 12.18 -5.88 -13.53
CA ASN A 3 11.22 -5.56 -12.48
C ASN A 3 11.96 -5.12 -11.22
N ARG A 4 11.45 -4.11 -10.51
CA ARG A 4 12.03 -3.68 -9.23
C ARG A 4 11.86 -4.79 -8.19
N VAL A 5 12.85 -4.91 -7.31
CA VAL A 5 12.82 -5.81 -6.17
C VAL A 5 12.91 -4.98 -4.89
N PHE A 6 12.01 -5.24 -3.94
CA PHE A 6 12.04 -4.66 -2.60
C PHE A 6 12.39 -5.76 -1.61
N LYS A 7 13.41 -5.54 -0.77
CA LYS A 7 13.91 -6.56 0.15
C LYS A 7 13.55 -6.22 1.59
N VAL A 8 13.09 -7.20 2.34
CA VAL A 8 12.89 -7.11 3.79
C VAL A 8 13.43 -8.39 4.41
N GLY A 9 14.54 -8.30 5.15
CA GLY A 9 15.25 -9.48 5.64
C GLY A 9 15.65 -10.41 4.48
N SER A 10 15.23 -11.68 4.54
CA SER A 10 15.45 -12.67 3.48
C SER A 10 14.35 -12.70 2.41
N ARG A 11 13.29 -11.90 2.56
CA ARG A 11 12.13 -11.89 1.65
C ARG A 11 12.34 -10.89 0.52
N GLU A 12 11.96 -11.31 -0.69
CA GLU A 12 12.02 -10.49 -1.89
C GLU A 12 10.62 -10.27 -2.46
N TYR A 13 10.21 -9.01 -2.52
CA TYR A 13 8.98 -8.57 -3.14
C TYR A 13 9.27 -8.07 -4.54
N ILE A 14 8.80 -8.81 -5.55
CA ILE A 14 9.05 -8.54 -6.95
C ILE A 14 7.88 -7.74 -7.51
N GLU A 15 8.17 -6.56 -8.09
CA GLU A 15 7.18 -5.71 -8.76
C GLU A 15 6.48 -6.45 -9.90
N LYS A 16 5.15 -6.31 -9.96
CA LYS A 16 4.31 -6.81 -11.06
C LYS A 16 3.68 -5.67 -11.84
N SER A 17 3.02 -4.74 -11.15
CA SER A 17 2.36 -3.59 -11.77
C SER A 17 2.08 -2.48 -10.77
N GLN A 18 1.90 -1.25 -11.24
CA GLN A 18 1.33 -0.18 -10.44
C GLN A 18 -0.19 -0.37 -10.36
N ILE A 19 -0.76 -0.36 -9.16
CA ILE A 19 -2.22 -0.53 -8.93
C ILE A 19 -2.88 0.70 -8.33
N GLY A 20 -2.09 1.70 -7.93
CA GLY A 20 -2.63 2.94 -7.42
C GLY A 20 -1.56 4.00 -7.22
N GLN A 21 -2.02 5.24 -7.17
CA GLN A 21 -1.23 6.38 -6.76
C GLN A 21 -2.08 7.17 -5.76
N GLY A 22 -1.67 7.14 -4.49
CA GLY A 22 -2.29 7.95 -3.44
C GLY A 22 -1.57 9.30 -3.31
N GLY A 23 -2.07 10.18 -2.45
CA GLY A 23 -1.51 11.53 -2.27
C GLY A 23 -0.05 11.59 -1.78
N ASN A 24 0.49 10.51 -1.21
CA ASN A 24 1.85 10.47 -0.65
C ASN A 24 2.76 9.39 -1.26
N GLY A 25 2.27 8.53 -2.15
CA GLY A 25 3.06 7.39 -2.60
C GLY A 25 2.42 6.57 -3.71
N ILE A 26 3.24 5.69 -4.27
CA ILE A 26 2.83 4.76 -5.33
C ILE A 26 2.54 3.41 -4.69
N VAL A 27 1.44 2.78 -5.11
CA VAL A 27 1.07 1.44 -4.68
C VAL A 27 1.36 0.45 -5.81
N TRP A 28 2.22 -0.51 -5.52
CA TRP A 28 2.64 -1.58 -6.41
C TRP A 28 1.97 -2.88 -6.00
N LYS A 29 1.50 -3.63 -6.99
CA LYS A 29 1.27 -5.06 -6.84
C LYS A 29 2.62 -5.75 -6.89
N VAL A 30 2.91 -6.57 -5.88
CA VAL A 30 4.17 -7.32 -5.77
C VAL A 30 3.88 -8.79 -5.49
N THR A 31 4.82 -9.67 -5.82
CA THR A 31 4.78 -11.08 -5.44
C THR A 31 5.97 -11.42 -4.57
N CYS A 32 5.75 -12.12 -3.46
CA CYS A 32 6.77 -12.71 -2.60
C CYS A 32 6.37 -14.16 -2.33
N GLU A 33 7.27 -15.11 -2.60
CA GLU A 33 7.04 -16.54 -2.32
C GLU A 33 5.72 -17.09 -2.93
N GLY A 34 5.34 -16.59 -4.11
CA GLY A 34 4.11 -17.00 -4.81
C GLY A 34 2.83 -16.31 -4.32
N ILE A 35 2.89 -15.48 -3.27
CA ILE A 35 1.74 -14.74 -2.74
C ILE A 35 1.78 -13.29 -3.23
N GLU A 36 0.62 -12.76 -3.60
CA GLU A 36 0.47 -11.37 -4.04
C GLU A 36 0.16 -10.42 -2.88
N TYR A 37 0.80 -9.25 -2.90
CA TYR A 37 0.65 -8.21 -1.88
C TYR A 37 0.52 -6.83 -2.53
N ALA A 38 0.08 -5.85 -1.74
CA ALA A 38 0.20 -4.45 -2.08
C ALA A 38 1.37 -3.82 -1.30
N LEU A 39 2.26 -3.15 -2.02
CA LEU A 39 3.40 -2.43 -1.49
C LEU A 39 3.21 -0.95 -1.75
N LYS A 40 3.11 -0.15 -0.69
CA LYS A 40 3.05 1.31 -0.81
C LYS A 40 4.44 1.88 -0.58
N GLN A 41 4.96 2.62 -1.54
CA GLN A 41 6.24 3.30 -1.45
C GLN A 41 6.03 4.81 -1.41
N LEU A 42 6.66 5.47 -0.44
CA LEU A 42 6.75 6.92 -0.38
C LEU A 42 7.63 7.43 -1.53
N ASN A 43 7.14 8.37 -2.33
CA ASN A 43 7.88 8.94 -3.46
C ASN A 43 8.06 10.46 -3.31
N THR A 44 8.51 10.90 -2.14
CA THR A 44 8.73 12.31 -1.81
C THR A 44 9.81 12.44 -0.74
N GLU A 45 10.60 13.51 -0.84
CA GLU A 45 11.63 13.88 0.14
C GLU A 45 11.11 14.84 1.22
N ASP A 46 9.82 15.18 1.19
CA ASP A 46 9.18 16.05 2.18
C ASP A 46 9.19 15.38 3.56
N SER A 47 9.86 16.02 4.53
CA SER A 47 10.04 15.52 5.88
C SER A 47 8.73 15.32 6.63
N LYS A 48 7.74 16.20 6.46
CA LYS A 48 6.41 16.06 7.09
C LYS A 48 5.65 14.88 6.50
N LYS A 49 5.77 14.66 5.19
CA LYS A 49 5.16 13.48 4.55
C LYS A 49 5.84 12.18 5.00
N LYS A 50 7.17 12.20 5.15
CA LYS A 50 7.94 11.07 5.69
C LYS A 50 7.52 10.74 7.12
N GLU A 51 7.39 11.74 7.98
CA GLU A 51 6.92 11.58 9.36
C GLU A 51 5.50 10.98 9.42
N ARG A 52 4.56 11.53 8.64
CA ARG A 52 3.20 10.98 8.53
C ARG A 52 3.19 9.52 8.08
N PHE A 53 4.05 9.17 7.14
CA PHE A 53 4.16 7.80 6.63
C PHE A 53 4.71 6.84 7.67
N ILE A 54 5.72 7.27 8.46
CA ILE A 54 6.24 6.49 9.59
C ILE A 54 5.17 6.31 10.67
N ASN A 55 4.38 7.34 10.96
CA ASN A 55 3.28 7.26 11.92
C ASN A 55 2.19 6.28 11.46
N GLU A 56 1.86 6.28 10.16
CA GLU A 56 0.96 5.29 9.55
C GLU A 56 1.50 3.86 9.74
N ILE A 57 2.79 3.65 9.52
CA ILE A 57 3.44 2.34 9.74
C ILE A 57 3.31 1.89 11.19
N ASN A 58 3.70 2.76 12.12
CA ASN A 58 3.69 2.43 13.55
C ASN A 58 2.28 2.18 14.07
N PHE A 59 1.30 2.97 13.63
CA PHE A 59 -0.09 2.79 14.03
C PHE A 59 -0.66 1.46 13.55
N CYS A 60 -0.53 1.16 12.26
CA CYS A 60 -1.11 -0.05 11.67
C CYS A 60 -0.39 -1.33 12.11
N LYS A 61 0.91 -1.28 12.43
CA LYS A 61 1.63 -2.43 13.00
C LYS A 61 1.19 -2.76 14.42
N ASN A 62 0.88 -1.75 15.23
CA ASN A 62 0.55 -1.91 16.64
C ASN A 62 -0.95 -2.06 16.92
N SER A 63 -1.81 -1.80 15.93
CA SER A 63 -3.26 -1.94 16.06
C SER A 63 -3.68 -3.41 16.22
N GLN A 64 -4.49 -3.69 17.23
CA GLN A 64 -5.09 -5.01 17.46
C GLN A 64 -6.48 -5.19 16.84
N SER A 65 -7.04 -4.12 16.27
CA SER A 65 -8.39 -4.17 15.67
C SER A 65 -8.40 -4.97 14.37
N GLU A 66 -9.45 -5.76 14.17
CA GLU A 66 -9.72 -6.46 12.92
C GLU A 66 -10.14 -5.53 11.77
N ASN A 67 -10.61 -4.32 12.10
CA ASN A 67 -11.10 -3.34 11.13
C ASN A 67 -10.00 -2.38 10.63
N ILE A 68 -8.75 -2.57 11.06
CA ILE A 68 -7.60 -1.76 10.65
C ILE A 68 -6.68 -2.65 9.81
N VAL A 69 -6.30 -2.16 8.64
CA VAL A 69 -5.36 -2.85 7.75
C VAL A 69 -4.05 -3.09 8.49
N LYS A 70 -3.61 -4.34 8.52
CA LYS A 70 -2.35 -4.73 9.16
C LYS A 70 -1.19 -4.62 8.19
N ILE A 71 -0.18 -3.85 8.59
CA ILE A 71 1.10 -3.82 7.88
C ILE A 71 1.89 -5.07 8.27
N ILE A 72 2.20 -5.88 7.26
CA ILE A 72 2.94 -7.14 7.43
C ILE A 72 4.42 -6.81 7.64
N GLU A 73 4.97 -6.00 6.74
CA GLU A 73 6.40 -5.66 6.72
C GLU A 73 6.60 -4.21 6.27
N SER A 74 7.75 -3.64 6.62
CA SER A 74 8.18 -2.33 6.14
C SER A 74 9.69 -2.30 5.97
N GLY A 75 10.17 -1.48 5.05
CA GLY A 75 11.60 -1.34 4.79
C GLY A 75 11.92 -0.07 4.04
N GLU A 76 13.16 0.03 3.60
CA GLU A 76 13.66 1.12 2.79
C GLU A 76 14.34 0.55 1.55
N ASN A 77 14.11 1.17 0.39
CA ASN A 77 14.79 0.82 -0.84
C ASN A 77 15.24 2.11 -1.54
N HIS A 78 16.55 2.26 -1.75
CA HIS A 78 17.16 3.46 -2.33
C HIS A 78 16.69 4.79 -1.68
N GLY A 79 16.69 4.87 -0.34
CA GLY A 79 16.25 6.07 0.39
C GLY A 79 14.73 6.23 0.54
N LYS A 80 13.94 5.38 -0.12
CA LYS A 80 12.48 5.46 -0.12
C LYS A 80 11.86 4.41 0.79
N ILE A 81 11.14 4.88 1.80
CA ILE A 81 10.43 4.02 2.75
C ILE A 81 9.22 3.38 2.04
N PHE A 82 8.98 2.11 2.34
CA PHE A 82 7.79 1.40 1.90
C PHE A 82 7.23 0.52 3.02
N TYR A 83 5.99 0.09 2.84
CA TYR A 83 5.37 -0.96 3.64
C TYR A 83 4.57 -1.92 2.76
N VAL A 84 4.33 -3.12 3.28
CA VAL A 84 3.61 -4.22 2.63
C VAL A 84 2.36 -4.57 3.43
N ILE A 85 1.24 -4.71 2.73
CA ILE A 85 -0.07 -5.13 3.25
C ILE A 85 -0.64 -6.25 2.37
N PRO A 86 -1.65 -7.02 2.84
CA PRO A 86 -2.41 -7.91 1.98
C PRO A 86 -2.97 -7.16 0.76
N LEU A 87 -3.02 -7.83 -0.38
CA LEU A 87 -3.71 -7.30 -1.55
C LEU A 87 -5.22 -7.47 -1.37
N TYR A 88 -5.97 -6.38 -1.47
CA TYR A 88 -7.43 -6.39 -1.47
C TYR A 88 -7.97 -6.19 -2.90
N GLU A 89 -9.15 -6.74 -3.18
CA GLU A 89 -9.77 -6.69 -4.51
C GLU A 89 -10.17 -5.27 -4.93
N SER A 90 -10.58 -4.44 -3.98
CA SER A 90 -11.04 -3.07 -4.22
C SER A 90 -10.90 -2.20 -2.98
N ASP A 91 -10.92 -0.89 -3.18
CA ASP A 91 -11.10 0.10 -2.13
C ASP A 91 -12.59 0.47 -1.99
N LEU A 92 -12.94 1.05 -0.84
CA LEU A 92 -14.31 1.43 -0.51
C LEU A 92 -14.89 2.44 -1.51
N ALA A 93 -14.08 3.39 -1.99
CA ALA A 93 -14.54 4.40 -2.94
C ALA A 93 -15.01 3.77 -4.25
N LYS A 94 -14.26 2.80 -4.78
CA LYS A 94 -14.66 2.00 -5.95
C LYS A 94 -15.88 1.13 -5.69
N ILE A 95 -16.02 0.56 -4.49
CA ILE A 95 -17.21 -0.24 -4.14
C ILE A 95 -18.45 0.67 -4.15
N ILE A 96 -18.38 1.84 -3.51
CA ILE A 96 -19.47 2.80 -3.49
C ILE A 96 -19.89 3.20 -4.90
N GLN A 97 -18.95 3.51 -5.78
CA GLN A 97 -19.23 3.89 -7.17
C GLN A 97 -19.90 2.78 -7.99
N LYS A 98 -19.62 1.50 -7.69
CA LYS A 98 -20.26 0.36 -8.36
C LYS A 98 -21.67 0.09 -7.84
N THR A 99 -21.91 0.37 -6.56
CA THR A 99 -23.15 -0.02 -5.88
C THR A 99 -24.20 1.08 -5.92
N ILE A 100 -23.79 2.36 -5.93
CA ILE A 100 -24.70 3.50 -5.95
C ILE A 100 -24.85 3.98 -7.39
N ASN A 101 -26.05 3.82 -7.95
CA ASN A 101 -26.46 4.59 -9.11
C ASN A 101 -26.80 6.01 -8.63
N LEU A 102 -26.00 7.00 -9.02
CA LEU A 102 -26.12 8.37 -8.51
C LEU A 102 -27.48 9.01 -8.83
N GLU A 103 -28.16 8.52 -9.87
CA GLU A 103 -29.51 8.96 -10.25
C GLU A 103 -30.58 8.52 -9.23
N ASP A 104 -30.40 7.40 -8.55
CA ASP A 104 -31.36 6.88 -7.56
C ASP A 104 -31.09 7.44 -6.14
N ALA A 105 -29.91 8.02 -5.91
CA ALA A 105 -29.49 8.47 -4.58
C ALA A 105 -29.89 9.92 -4.23
N PHE A 106 -30.25 10.71 -5.24
CA PHE A 106 -30.59 12.13 -5.11
C PHE A 106 -31.97 12.49 -5.69
N ASN A 107 -32.77 11.50 -6.10
CA ASN A 107 -34.20 11.62 -6.36
C ASN A 107 -35.01 11.09 -5.18
#